data_AF-A0A9P6F0E1-F1
#
_entry.id   AF-A0A9P6F0E1-F1
#
_cell.length_a   1.000
_cell.length_b   1.000
_cell.length_c   1.000
_cell.angle_alpha   90.00
_cell.angle_beta   90.00
_cell.angle_gamma   90.00
#
_symmetry.space_group_name_H-M   'P 1'
#
loop_
_entity.id
_entity.type
_entity.pdbx_description
1 polymer ?
#
loop_
_entity_poly.entity_id
_entity_poly.type
_entity_poly.pdbx_seq_one_letter_code
_entity_poly.pdbx_strand_id
1 'polypeptide(L)'
;MQLQGLPVFGVSRCGKTCSVIEMLCAEWGFYFNAAKSDIGSDDLSRLAGFIDSNTSDDSANINTRFAKNATLLLFLSRFMILYYCLKVPGCRQTFSSARWTLLQACPYMFKDVFVHLFIKLCDLMKGRALVESMLASIVREEFESLRDKPAARDYSNFSSDSKLRLVIDEAQILSDKHPTLFASSSIQGNLRPMLSPCLRAFRTVGLRDELKIIYYGTGLSIRTLHWALSSGDVIKEYGSSTFPCK
;
A
#
# COMPACT_ATOMS: atom_id res chain seq x y z
N MET A 1 14.25 8.17 16.28
CA MET A 1 12.82 7.85 16.08
C MET A 1 12.41 8.41 14.72
N GLN A 2 12.34 7.60 13.66
CA GLN A 2 11.96 8.08 12.32
C GLN A 2 10.50 7.74 12.04
N LEU A 3 9.69 8.76 11.69
CA LEU A 3 8.37 8.56 11.13
C LEU A 3 8.48 7.74 9.83
N GLN A 4 7.96 6.52 9.82
CA GLN A 4 7.86 5.67 8.62
C GLN A 4 6.74 6.13 7.65
N GLY A 5 6.14 7.30 7.90
CA GLY A 5 5.03 7.83 7.13
C GLY A 5 5.15 9.34 6.93
N LEU A 6 4.93 9.84 5.71
CA LEU A 6 4.79 11.27 5.44
C LEU A 6 3.34 11.59 5.07
N PRO A 7 2.56 12.24 5.96
CA PRO A 7 1.26 12.76 5.58
C PRO A 7 1.41 14.03 4.74
N VAL A 8 0.65 14.15 3.66
CA VAL A 8 0.55 15.39 2.88
C VAL A 8 -0.88 15.93 3.00
N PHE A 9 -1.02 17.17 3.46
CA PHE A 9 -2.31 17.84 3.58
C PHE A 9 -2.48 18.91 2.52
N GLY A 10 -3.73 19.18 2.18
CA GLY A 10 -4.11 20.31 1.35
C GLY A 10 -5.51 20.15 0.81
N VAL A 11 -6.11 21.27 0.41
CA VAL A 11 -7.45 21.31 -0.19
C VAL A 11 -7.46 20.68 -1.59
N SER A 12 -8.65 20.46 -2.15
CA SER A 12 -8.78 19.97 -3.53
C SER A 12 -8.03 20.91 -4.47
N ARG A 13 -7.36 20.35 -5.49
CA ARG A 13 -6.62 21.09 -6.54
C ARG A 13 -5.42 21.92 -6.08
N CYS A 14 -4.92 21.77 -4.85
CA CYS A 14 -3.70 22.46 -4.42
C CYS A 14 -2.39 21.81 -4.92
N GLY A 15 -2.46 20.90 -5.90
CA GLY A 15 -1.28 20.28 -6.52
C GLY A 15 -0.74 19.00 -5.86
N LYS A 16 -1.38 18.44 -4.82
CA LYS A 16 -0.89 17.25 -4.09
C LYS A 16 -0.54 16.08 -5.01
N THR A 17 -1.50 15.68 -5.84
CA THR A 17 -1.34 14.57 -6.79
C THR A 17 -0.23 14.86 -7.79
N CYS A 18 -0.12 16.10 -8.29
CA CYS A 18 0.97 16.51 -9.18
C CYS A 18 2.33 16.35 -8.50
N SER A 19 2.51 16.89 -7.29
CA SER A 19 3.77 16.79 -6.54
C SER A 19 4.18 15.34 -6.25
N VAL A 20 3.21 14.48 -5.93
CA VAL A 20 3.50 13.07 -5.65
C VAL A 20 3.82 12.28 -6.91
N ILE A 21 3.14 12.55 -8.02
CA ILE A 21 3.50 11.99 -9.32
C ILE A 21 4.89 12.46 -9.75
N GLU A 22 5.21 13.75 -9.62
CA GLU A 22 6.55 14.28 -9.91
C GLU A 22 7.64 13.61 -9.06
N MET A 23 7.40 13.44 -7.76
CA MET A 23 8.30 12.70 -6.87
C MET A 23 8.48 11.25 -7.34
N LEU A 24 7.40 10.54 -7.69
CA LEU A 24 7.48 9.18 -8.22
C LEU A 24 8.08 9.10 -9.63
N CYS A 25 8.13 10.21 -10.37
CA CYS A 25 8.87 10.27 -11.61
C CYS A 25 10.39 10.37 -11.36
N ALA A 26 10.81 11.00 -10.26
CA ALA A 26 12.21 11.13 -9.86
C ALA A 26 12.73 9.94 -9.02
N GLU A 27 11.85 9.29 -8.26
CA GLU A 27 12.16 8.20 -7.34
C GLU A 27 11.28 6.99 -7.61
N TRP A 28 11.82 5.79 -7.50
CA TRP A 28 11.04 4.58 -7.69
C TRP A 28 10.05 4.35 -6.55
N GLY A 29 8.85 3.91 -6.90
CA GLY A 29 7.82 3.63 -5.92
C GLY A 29 6.52 3.13 -6.50
N PHE A 30 5.55 2.92 -5.64
CA PHE A 30 4.23 2.41 -5.96
C PHE A 30 3.19 3.47 -5.73
N TYR A 31 2.26 3.61 -6.67
CA TYR A 31 1.14 4.54 -6.58
C TYR A 31 -0.17 3.75 -6.51
N PHE A 32 -0.89 3.91 -5.40
CA PHE A 32 -2.22 3.33 -5.19
C PHE A 32 -3.23 4.46 -5.00
N ASN A 33 -4.38 4.35 -5.66
CA ASN A 33 -5.50 5.26 -5.44
C ASN A 33 -6.69 4.51 -4.85
N ALA A 34 -7.21 4.98 -3.72
CA ALA A 34 -8.39 4.38 -3.09
C ALA A 34 -9.71 4.78 -3.78
N ALA A 35 -9.72 5.83 -4.61
CA ALA A 35 -10.88 6.29 -5.36
C ALA A 35 -11.09 5.48 -6.66
N LYS A 36 -12.34 5.27 -7.06
CA LYS A 36 -12.76 4.47 -8.24
C LYS A 36 -12.79 5.21 -9.57
N SER A 37 -12.67 6.54 -9.55
CA SER A 37 -12.95 7.39 -10.72
C SER A 37 -11.94 8.52 -10.84
N ASP A 38 -10.72 8.24 -10.40
CA ASP A 38 -9.63 9.20 -10.33
C ASP A 38 -8.34 8.56 -10.90
N ILE A 39 -7.27 9.33 -10.99
CA ILE A 39 -5.99 8.93 -11.57
C ILE A 39 -5.43 7.74 -10.78
N GLY A 40 -5.14 6.63 -11.45
CA GLY A 40 -4.61 5.42 -10.84
C GLY A 40 -5.26 4.16 -11.38
N SER A 41 -4.78 3.02 -10.87
CA SER A 41 -5.48 1.75 -11.04
C SER A 41 -6.61 1.62 -10.03
N ASP A 42 -7.65 0.90 -10.43
CA ASP A 42 -8.76 0.56 -9.55
C ASP A 42 -8.41 -0.54 -8.54
N ASP A 43 -7.20 -1.09 -8.55
CA ASP A 43 -6.81 -2.26 -7.76
C ASP A 43 -6.97 -2.07 -6.24
N LEU A 44 -6.63 -0.91 -5.69
CA LEU A 44 -6.86 -0.61 -4.26
C LEU A 44 -8.35 -0.45 -3.93
N SER A 45 -9.13 0.19 -4.82
CA SER A 45 -10.59 0.28 -4.64
C SER A 45 -11.27 -1.10 -4.74
N ARG A 46 -10.72 -1.98 -5.59
CA ARG A 46 -11.16 -3.37 -5.75
C ARG A 46 -10.78 -4.21 -4.55
N LEU A 47 -9.59 -3.99 -3.98
CA LEU A 47 -9.18 -4.57 -2.70
C LEU A 47 -10.17 -4.20 -1.60
N ALA A 48 -10.55 -2.92 -1.48
CA ALA A 48 -11.52 -2.50 -0.48
C ALA A 48 -12.86 -3.23 -0.64
N GLY A 49 -13.41 -3.30 -1.86
CA GLY A 49 -14.64 -4.06 -2.11
C GLY A 49 -14.50 -5.57 -1.86
N PHE A 50 -13.32 -6.14 -2.10
CA PHE A 50 -13.04 -7.55 -1.82
C PHE A 50 -12.99 -7.82 -0.31
N ILE A 51 -12.40 -6.91 0.47
CA ILE A 51 -12.44 -6.97 1.94
C ILE A 51 -13.88 -6.85 2.42
N ASP A 52 -14.61 -5.81 2.00
CA ASP A 52 -16.01 -5.58 2.40
C ASP A 52 -16.89 -6.83 2.19
N SER A 53 -16.71 -7.52 1.06
CA SER A 53 -17.54 -8.69 0.70
C SER A 53 -17.20 -9.97 1.47
N ASN A 54 -16.08 -9.99 2.21
CA ASN A 54 -15.56 -11.19 2.89
C ASN A 54 -15.32 -10.97 4.40
N THR A 55 -15.62 -9.78 4.92
CA THR A 55 -15.58 -9.50 6.36
C THR A 55 -16.95 -9.73 7.01
N SER A 56 -16.95 -10.17 8.26
CA SER A 56 -18.16 -10.28 9.08
C SER A 56 -17.98 -9.57 10.42
N ASP A 57 -19.08 -9.22 11.09
CA ASP A 57 -19.03 -8.51 12.38
C ASP A 57 -18.51 -9.41 13.54
N ASP A 58 -18.49 -10.73 13.33
CA ASP A 58 -18.24 -11.72 14.39
C ASP A 58 -16.78 -11.84 14.82
N SER A 59 -15.82 -11.46 13.96
CA SER A 59 -14.41 -11.67 14.27
C SER A 59 -13.46 -10.64 13.65
N ALA A 60 -13.17 -9.60 14.42
CA ALA A 60 -12.21 -8.57 14.05
C ALA A 60 -10.81 -9.13 13.74
N ASN A 61 -10.37 -10.20 14.42
CA ASN A 61 -9.08 -10.84 14.17
C ASN A 61 -9.04 -11.58 12.81
N ILE A 62 -10.12 -12.29 12.46
CA ILE A 62 -10.23 -12.96 11.16
C ILE A 62 -10.27 -11.91 10.04
N ASN A 63 -11.07 -10.85 10.20
CA ASN A 63 -11.12 -9.73 9.26
C ASN A 63 -9.75 -9.09 9.07
N THR A 64 -9.02 -8.86 10.16
CA THR A 64 -7.68 -8.25 10.13
C THR A 64 -6.70 -9.11 9.32
N ARG A 65 -6.68 -10.42 9.60
CA ARG A 65 -5.82 -11.36 8.87
C ARG A 65 -6.20 -11.43 7.39
N PHE A 66 -7.50 -11.46 7.08
CA PHE A 66 -7.99 -11.48 5.70
C PHE A 66 -7.56 -10.21 4.95
N ALA A 67 -7.82 -9.02 5.52
CA ALA A 67 -7.45 -7.75 4.93
C ALA A 67 -5.93 -7.63 4.72
N LYS A 68 -5.13 -8.11 5.67
CA LYS A 68 -3.67 -8.16 5.51
C LYS A 68 -3.25 -9.05 4.35
N ASN A 69 -3.76 -10.29 4.28
CA ASN A 69 -3.45 -11.21 3.18
C ASN A 69 -3.86 -10.64 1.83
N ALA A 70 -5.05 -10.06 1.72
CA ALA A 70 -5.52 -9.45 0.49
C ALA A 70 -4.64 -8.25 0.07
N THR A 71 -4.18 -7.45 1.04
CA THR A 71 -3.25 -6.34 0.78
C THR A 71 -1.86 -6.83 0.36
N LEU A 72 -1.37 -7.93 0.95
CA LEU A 72 -0.11 -8.55 0.52
C LEU A 72 -0.21 -9.08 -0.93
N LEU A 73 -1.34 -9.68 -1.32
CA LEU A 73 -1.57 -10.10 -2.72
C LEU A 73 -1.62 -8.90 -3.68
N LEU A 74 -2.25 -7.80 -3.27
CA LEU A 74 -2.22 -6.55 -4.03
C LEU A 74 -0.78 -6.11 -4.26
N PHE A 75 0.04 -6.09 -3.22
CA PHE A 75 1.41 -5.64 -3.33
C PHE A 75 2.28 -6.59 -4.18
N LEU A 76 2.09 -7.91 -4.00
CA LEU A 76 2.72 -8.94 -4.81
C LEU A 76 2.43 -8.74 -6.31
N SER A 77 1.18 -8.42 -6.66
CA SER A 77 0.79 -8.18 -8.04
C SER A 77 1.62 -7.04 -8.67
N ARG A 78 1.85 -5.96 -7.92
CA ARG A 78 2.64 -4.81 -8.36
C ARG A 78 4.11 -5.16 -8.51
N PHE A 79 4.66 -5.97 -7.60
CA PHE A 79 6.03 -6.48 -7.74
C PHE A 79 6.21 -7.34 -8.97
N MET A 80 5.30 -8.28 -9.23
CA MET A 80 5.37 -9.15 -10.40
C MET A 80 5.35 -8.36 -11.71
N ILE A 81 4.53 -7.31 -11.79
CA ILE A 81 4.47 -6.44 -12.98
C ILE A 81 5.75 -5.63 -13.14
N LEU A 82 6.22 -4.97 -12.07
CA LEU A 82 7.47 -4.21 -12.11
C LEU A 82 8.65 -5.12 -12.49
N TYR A 83 8.71 -6.31 -11.89
CA TYR A 83 9.70 -7.33 -12.20
C TYR A 83 9.67 -7.75 -13.66
N TYR A 84 8.48 -7.94 -14.22
CA TYR A 84 8.32 -8.25 -15.64
C TYR A 84 8.85 -7.12 -16.52
N CYS A 85 8.50 -5.85 -16.23
CA CYS A 85 8.99 -4.69 -16.96
C CYS A 85 10.53 -4.61 -16.96
N LEU A 86 11.16 -4.88 -15.82
CA LEU A 86 12.62 -4.89 -15.67
C LEU A 86 13.31 -6.08 -16.36
N LYS A 87 12.56 -7.12 -16.73
CA LYS A 87 13.07 -8.29 -17.45
C LYS A 87 12.95 -8.19 -18.96
N VAL A 88 12.16 -7.26 -19.49
CA VAL A 88 12.01 -7.11 -20.94
C VAL A 88 13.37 -6.77 -21.58
N PRO A 89 13.81 -7.49 -22.62
CA PRO A 89 15.05 -7.17 -23.33
C PRO A 89 15.06 -5.71 -23.80
N GLY A 90 16.15 -4.99 -23.56
CA GLY A 90 16.26 -3.56 -23.92
C GLY A 90 15.43 -2.60 -23.04
N CYS A 91 14.80 -3.07 -21.96
CA CYS A 91 14.03 -2.21 -21.05
C CYS A 91 14.86 -1.03 -20.52
N ARG A 92 16.17 -1.20 -20.33
CA ARG A 92 17.06 -0.15 -19.81
C ARG A 92 17.07 1.14 -20.62
N GLN A 93 16.88 1.06 -21.94
CA GLN A 93 16.85 2.26 -22.77
C GLN A 93 15.48 2.97 -22.73
N THR A 94 14.44 2.29 -22.24
CA THR A 94 13.05 2.68 -22.44
C THR A 94 12.19 2.60 -21.18
N PHE A 95 12.71 2.19 -20.05
CA PHE A 95 11.98 2.05 -18.79
C PHE A 95 12.70 2.84 -17.70
N SER A 96 11.93 3.57 -16.90
CA SER A 96 12.42 4.47 -15.87
C SER A 96 11.37 4.62 -14.78
N SER A 97 11.72 5.21 -13.64
CA SER A 97 10.76 5.60 -12.59
C SER A 97 9.58 6.39 -13.14
N ALA A 98 9.82 7.37 -14.03
CA ALA A 98 8.75 8.14 -14.68
C ALA A 98 7.80 7.28 -15.52
N ARG A 99 8.33 6.34 -16.31
CA ARG A 99 7.48 5.45 -17.12
C ARG A 99 6.74 4.42 -16.28
N TRP A 100 7.37 3.94 -15.20
CA TRP A 100 6.70 3.11 -14.20
C TRP A 100 5.55 3.86 -13.53
N THR A 101 5.76 5.12 -13.16
CA THR A 101 4.73 5.98 -12.57
C THR A 101 3.59 6.26 -13.52
N LEU A 102 3.88 6.56 -14.79
CA LEU A 102 2.85 6.74 -15.83
C LEU A 102 2.00 5.49 -16.01
N LEU A 103 2.61 4.30 -15.98
CA LEU A 103 1.86 3.05 -16.08
C LEU A 103 0.85 2.91 -14.93
N GLN A 104 1.25 3.27 -13.70
CA GLN A 104 0.41 3.17 -12.50
C GLN A 104 -0.66 4.25 -12.40
N ALA A 105 -0.37 5.47 -12.85
CA ALA A 105 -1.26 6.63 -12.78
C ALA A 105 -2.27 6.68 -13.93
N CYS A 106 -1.87 6.21 -15.13
CA CYS A 106 -2.71 6.22 -16.32
C CYS A 106 -2.93 4.80 -16.90
N PRO A 107 -3.35 3.81 -16.09
CA PRO A 107 -3.40 2.41 -16.54
C PRO A 107 -4.43 2.18 -17.65
N TYR A 108 -5.47 3.01 -17.74
CA TYR A 108 -6.47 2.95 -18.80
C TYR A 108 -5.89 3.20 -20.20
N MET A 109 -4.74 3.87 -20.32
CA MET A 109 -4.06 4.05 -21.61
C MET A 109 -3.45 2.76 -22.15
N PHE A 110 -3.18 1.76 -21.30
CA PHE A 110 -2.41 0.56 -21.64
C PHE A 110 -3.14 -0.76 -21.31
N LYS A 111 -4.40 -0.68 -20.85
CA LYS A 111 -5.15 -1.70 -20.11
C LYS A 111 -4.65 -1.81 -18.66
N ASP A 112 -5.58 -1.81 -17.71
CA ASP A 112 -5.24 -1.88 -16.28
C ASP A 112 -4.78 -3.29 -15.87
N VAL A 113 -3.53 -3.59 -16.18
CA VAL A 113 -2.87 -4.86 -15.85
C VAL A 113 -2.79 -5.11 -14.35
N PHE A 114 -2.82 -4.05 -13.54
CA PHE A 114 -2.69 -4.14 -12.08
C PHE A 114 -3.94 -4.74 -11.46
N VAL A 115 -5.10 -4.15 -11.72
CA VAL A 115 -6.38 -4.68 -11.20
C VAL A 115 -6.64 -6.08 -11.75
N HIS A 116 -6.29 -6.35 -13.01
CA HIS A 116 -6.45 -7.66 -13.61
C HIS A 116 -5.59 -8.73 -12.94
N LEU A 117 -4.29 -8.47 -12.70
CA LEU A 117 -3.43 -9.43 -12.04
C LEU A 117 -3.83 -9.63 -10.58
N PHE A 118 -4.17 -8.54 -9.87
CA PHE A 118 -4.66 -8.61 -8.50
C PHE A 118 -5.90 -9.51 -8.38
N ILE A 119 -6.92 -9.31 -9.23
CA ILE A 119 -8.13 -10.15 -9.24
C ILE A 119 -7.78 -11.62 -9.48
N LYS A 120 -6.89 -11.91 -10.45
CA LYS A 120 -6.45 -13.29 -10.72
C LYS A 120 -5.78 -13.92 -9.52
N LEU A 121 -4.91 -13.19 -8.81
CA LEU A 121 -4.28 -13.69 -7.60
C LEU A 121 -5.32 -13.94 -6.50
N CYS A 122 -6.26 -13.03 -6.27
CA CYS A 122 -7.36 -13.25 -5.33
C CYS A 122 -8.17 -14.51 -5.69
N ASP A 123 -8.51 -14.70 -6.96
CA ASP A 123 -9.28 -15.87 -7.43
C ASP A 123 -8.52 -17.18 -7.23
N LEU A 124 -7.21 -17.21 -7.51
CA LEU A 124 -6.37 -18.40 -7.27
C LEU A 124 -6.28 -18.80 -5.79
N MET A 125 -6.45 -17.81 -4.90
CA MET A 125 -6.38 -18.01 -3.46
C MET A 125 -7.74 -18.23 -2.80
N LYS A 126 -8.85 -18.09 -3.54
CA LYS A 126 -10.18 -18.44 -3.03
C LYS A 126 -10.22 -19.90 -2.62
N GLY A 127 -10.75 -20.17 -1.42
CA GLY A 127 -10.85 -21.52 -0.85
C GLY A 127 -9.55 -22.11 -0.32
N ARG A 128 -8.43 -21.37 -0.36
CA ARG A 128 -7.15 -21.81 0.25
C ARG A 128 -6.96 -21.17 1.62
N ALA A 129 -6.55 -21.97 2.60
CA ALA A 129 -6.14 -21.45 3.90
C ALA A 129 -4.77 -20.76 3.78
N LEU A 130 -4.79 -19.44 3.66
CA LEU A 130 -3.57 -18.63 3.57
C LEU A 130 -3.01 -18.32 4.95
N VAL A 131 -1.83 -18.88 5.25
CA VAL A 131 -1.06 -18.51 6.42
C VAL A 131 -0.38 -17.16 6.15
N GLU A 132 -0.73 -16.15 6.94
CA GLU A 132 -0.26 -14.77 6.75
C GLU A 132 1.27 -14.66 6.74
N SER A 133 1.96 -15.36 7.65
CA SER A 133 3.42 -15.34 7.72
C SER A 133 4.11 -15.89 6.48
N MET A 134 3.54 -16.94 5.86
CA MET A 134 4.05 -17.51 4.62
C MET A 134 3.91 -16.52 3.47
N LEU A 135 2.73 -15.91 3.33
CA LEU A 135 2.51 -14.91 2.28
C LEU A 135 3.40 -13.68 2.48
N ALA A 136 3.54 -13.20 3.72
CA ALA A 136 4.44 -12.09 4.02
C ALA A 136 5.91 -12.43 3.68
N SER A 137 6.36 -13.67 3.91
CA SER A 137 7.70 -14.14 3.49
C SER A 137 7.86 -14.09 1.98
N ILE A 138 6.90 -14.65 1.22
CA ILE A 138 6.94 -14.65 -0.25
C ILE A 138 7.01 -13.22 -0.79
N VAL A 139 6.15 -12.32 -0.30
CA VAL A 139 6.14 -10.92 -0.76
C VAL A 139 7.44 -10.21 -0.41
N ARG A 140 8.04 -10.51 0.74
CA ARG A 140 9.35 -9.98 1.13
C ARG A 140 10.47 -10.52 0.26
N GLU A 141 10.52 -11.82 0.01
CA GLU A 141 11.54 -12.45 -0.84
C GLU A 141 11.49 -11.90 -2.27
N GLU A 142 10.28 -11.64 -2.80
CA GLU A 142 10.11 -10.98 -4.10
C GLU A 142 10.56 -9.51 -4.06
N PHE A 143 10.31 -8.79 -2.96
CA PHE A 143 10.80 -7.43 -2.76
C PHE A 143 12.34 -7.38 -2.70
N GLU A 144 12.96 -8.26 -1.93
CA GLU A 144 14.42 -8.37 -1.85
C GLU A 144 15.02 -8.75 -3.21
N SER A 145 14.43 -9.76 -3.87
CA SER A 145 14.85 -10.21 -5.20
C SER A 145 14.73 -9.12 -6.27
N LEU A 146 13.75 -8.22 -6.15
CA LEU A 146 13.62 -7.07 -7.02
C LEU A 146 14.79 -6.09 -6.85
N ARG A 147 15.25 -5.89 -5.61
CA ARG A 147 16.29 -4.91 -5.26
C ARG A 147 17.71 -5.44 -5.44
N ASP A 148 17.93 -6.73 -5.21
CA ASP A 148 19.27 -7.34 -5.29
C ASP A 148 19.74 -7.60 -6.71
N LYS A 149 18.86 -7.49 -7.70
CA LYS A 149 19.19 -7.82 -9.08
C LYS A 149 20.19 -6.84 -9.71
N PRO A 150 21.17 -7.34 -10.49
CA PRO A 150 22.07 -6.48 -11.25
C PRO A 150 21.34 -5.50 -12.17
N ALA A 151 20.20 -5.94 -12.76
CA ALA A 151 19.36 -5.08 -13.57
C ALA A 151 18.73 -3.91 -12.81
N ALA A 152 18.49 -4.06 -11.51
CA ALA A 152 18.00 -3.00 -10.64
C ALA A 152 19.11 -2.02 -10.22
N ARG A 153 20.33 -2.54 -9.99
CA ARG A 153 21.50 -1.76 -9.54
C ARG A 153 21.98 -0.71 -10.54
N ASP A 154 21.69 -0.91 -11.82
CA ASP A 154 22.06 0.01 -12.88
C ASP A 154 21.05 1.16 -13.08
N TYR A 155 19.91 1.13 -12.40
CA TYR A 155 18.97 2.27 -12.37
C TYR A 155 19.32 3.21 -11.22
N SER A 156 19.49 4.50 -11.51
CA SER A 156 19.64 5.54 -10.50
C SER A 156 18.46 5.51 -9.52
N ASN A 157 18.74 5.60 -8.21
CA ASN A 157 17.74 5.63 -7.14
C ASN A 157 16.88 4.36 -7.02
N PHE A 158 17.40 3.20 -7.47
CA PHE A 158 16.77 1.89 -7.30
C PHE A 158 17.66 0.86 -6.57
N SER A 159 18.80 1.30 -6.04
CA SER A 159 19.73 0.46 -5.29
C SER A 159 19.20 0.10 -3.89
N SER A 160 19.86 -0.86 -3.23
CA SER A 160 19.62 -1.28 -1.83
C SER A 160 19.65 -0.12 -0.83
N ASP A 161 20.39 0.95 -1.14
CA ASP A 161 20.55 2.12 -0.26
C ASP A 161 19.45 3.18 -0.46
N SER A 162 18.64 3.04 -1.51
CA SER A 162 17.56 3.99 -1.85
C SER A 162 16.20 3.53 -1.32
N LYS A 163 15.43 4.41 -0.69
CA LYS A 163 14.11 4.06 -0.15
C LYS A 163 13.05 4.12 -1.25
N LEU A 164 12.34 3.03 -1.49
CA LEU A 164 11.17 3.02 -2.37
C LEU A 164 10.02 3.79 -1.72
N ARG A 165 9.27 4.51 -2.55
CA ARG A 165 8.06 5.22 -2.10
C ARG A 165 6.84 4.30 -2.23
N LEU A 166 5.94 4.35 -1.27
CA LEU A 166 4.60 3.76 -1.41
C LEU A 166 3.59 4.85 -1.15
N VAL A 167 2.87 5.24 -2.18
CA VAL A 167 1.87 6.29 -2.14
C VAL A 167 0.49 5.68 -2.05
N ILE A 168 -0.32 6.15 -1.10
CA ILE A 168 -1.74 5.88 -1.00
C ILE A 168 -2.48 7.21 -1.13
N ASP A 169 -3.04 7.45 -2.32
CA ASP A 169 -3.92 8.58 -2.58
C ASP A 169 -5.35 8.29 -2.09
N GLU A 170 -6.05 9.36 -1.72
CA GLU A 170 -7.40 9.37 -1.17
C GLU A 170 -7.57 8.38 0.00
N ALA A 171 -6.53 8.29 0.84
CA ALA A 171 -6.43 7.31 1.94
C ALA A 171 -7.57 7.41 2.97
N GLN A 172 -8.27 8.55 3.05
CA GLN A 172 -9.45 8.69 3.90
C GLN A 172 -10.58 7.73 3.52
N ILE A 173 -10.68 7.32 2.24
CA ILE A 173 -11.70 6.34 1.80
C ILE A 173 -11.58 5.03 2.57
N LEU A 174 -10.36 4.54 2.77
CA LEU A 174 -10.10 3.34 3.58
C LEU A 174 -10.22 3.61 5.09
N SER A 175 -9.99 4.85 5.52
CA SER A 175 -10.13 5.28 6.91
C SER A 175 -11.59 5.34 7.35
N ASP A 176 -12.49 5.71 6.44
CA ASP A 176 -13.92 5.88 6.73
C ASP A 176 -14.67 4.55 6.60
N LYS A 177 -14.08 3.56 5.90
CA LYS A 177 -14.60 2.20 5.79
C LYS A 177 -14.42 1.41 7.08
N HIS A 178 -15.55 0.92 7.57
CA HIS A 178 -15.63 -0.07 8.65
C HIS A 178 -14.81 0.33 9.89
N PRO A 179 -15.14 1.46 10.54
CA PRO A 179 -14.31 2.06 11.59
C PRO A 179 -14.04 1.13 12.79
N THR A 180 -14.85 0.07 12.94
CA THR A 180 -14.82 -0.85 14.06
C THR A 180 -14.69 -2.33 13.67
N LEU A 181 -14.36 -2.70 12.43
CA LEU A 181 -14.34 -4.13 12.05
C LEU A 181 -12.98 -4.82 12.14
N PHE A 182 -11.91 -4.08 12.39
CA PHE A 182 -10.55 -4.65 12.40
C PHE A 182 -9.89 -4.49 13.76
N ALA A 183 -9.11 -5.49 14.17
CA ALA A 183 -8.41 -5.50 15.44
C ALA A 183 -7.16 -4.61 15.40
N SER A 184 -6.94 -3.85 16.48
CA SER A 184 -5.72 -3.11 16.71
C SER A 184 -4.56 -4.04 17.09
N SER A 185 -3.36 -3.79 16.57
CA SER A 185 -2.12 -4.46 17.03
C SER A 185 -1.62 -3.96 18.37
N SER A 186 -1.83 -2.67 18.66
CA SER A 186 -1.18 -1.99 19.79
C SER A 186 -1.97 -2.04 21.08
N ILE A 187 -3.28 -2.28 21.02
CA ILE A 187 -4.17 -2.26 22.18
C ILE A 187 -5.23 -3.34 21.96
N GLN A 188 -5.24 -4.35 22.82
CA GLN A 188 -6.21 -5.44 22.74
C GLN A 188 -7.63 -4.92 22.97
N GLY A 189 -8.61 -5.45 22.22
CA GLY A 189 -10.01 -5.04 22.29
C GLY A 189 -10.32 -3.73 21.54
N ASN A 190 -9.32 -2.96 21.14
CA ASN A 190 -9.55 -1.77 20.32
C ASN A 190 -9.77 -2.13 18.85
N LEU A 191 -10.78 -1.50 18.27
CA LEU A 191 -11.15 -1.69 16.86
C LEU A 191 -10.59 -0.54 15.99
N ARG A 192 -10.47 -0.81 14.70
CA ARG A 192 -9.79 0.02 13.72
C ARG A 192 -10.51 0.00 12.37
N PRO A 193 -10.35 1.05 11.54
CA PRO A 193 -10.82 1.06 10.16
C PRO A 193 -9.97 0.17 9.25
N MET A 194 -10.47 -0.09 8.04
CA MET A 194 -9.81 -0.89 7.01
C MET A 194 -8.40 -0.39 6.66
N LEU A 195 -8.17 0.93 6.71
CA LEU A 195 -6.84 1.49 6.47
C LEU A 195 -5.75 0.85 7.35
N SER A 196 -6.08 0.47 8.58
CA SER A 196 -5.12 -0.06 9.55
C SER A 196 -4.47 -1.39 9.13
N PRO A 197 -5.24 -2.48 8.86
CA PRO A 197 -4.64 -3.72 8.38
C PRO A 197 -3.92 -3.56 7.04
N CYS A 198 -4.40 -2.69 6.13
CA CYS A 198 -3.72 -2.44 4.85
C CYS A 198 -2.33 -1.82 5.06
N LEU A 199 -2.23 -0.76 5.87
CA LEU A 199 -0.94 -0.14 6.18
C LEU A 199 0.01 -1.11 6.89
N ARG A 200 -0.51 -1.95 7.78
CA ARG A 200 0.29 -2.98 8.46
C ARG A 200 0.87 -3.97 7.45
N ALA A 201 0.08 -4.45 6.50
CA ALA A 201 0.57 -5.35 5.46
C ALA A 201 1.71 -4.72 4.64
N PHE A 202 1.57 -3.46 4.20
CA PHE A 202 2.65 -2.77 3.49
C PHE A 202 3.93 -2.65 4.32
N ARG A 203 3.81 -2.33 5.62
CA ARG A 203 4.95 -2.20 6.52
C ARG A 203 5.67 -3.53 6.78
N THR A 204 4.97 -4.66 6.76
CA THR A 204 5.59 -5.96 7.01
C THR A 204 6.55 -6.45 5.91
N VAL A 205 6.52 -5.81 4.73
CA VAL A 205 7.37 -6.18 3.58
C VAL A 205 8.76 -5.56 3.66
N GLY A 206 8.90 -4.31 4.10
CA GLY A 206 10.21 -3.63 4.17
C GLY A 206 10.94 -3.94 5.48
N LEU A 207 12.13 -4.53 5.41
CA LEU A 207 13.03 -4.66 6.55
C LEU A 207 13.94 -3.43 6.57
N ARG A 208 13.88 -2.55 7.56
CA ARG A 208 14.81 -1.39 7.75
C ARG A 208 14.50 -0.11 6.96
N ASP A 209 13.27 0.39 7.06
CA ASP A 209 12.86 1.68 6.45
C ASP A 209 13.06 1.77 4.93
N GLU A 210 13.14 0.64 4.24
CA GLU A 210 13.33 0.54 2.78
C GLU A 210 12.11 1.03 2.01
N LEU A 211 10.95 1.04 2.66
CA LEU A 211 9.70 1.52 2.12
C LEU A 211 9.23 2.75 2.92
N LYS A 212 9.16 3.90 2.26
CA LYS A 212 8.58 5.12 2.84
C LYS A 212 7.13 5.24 2.38
N ILE A 213 6.20 5.08 3.31
CA ILE A 213 4.77 5.20 3.02
C ILE A 213 4.38 6.68 3.04
N ILE A 214 3.64 7.11 2.03
CA ILE A 214 3.12 8.46 1.87
C ILE A 214 1.63 8.30 1.69
N TYR A 215 0.85 8.84 2.60
CA TYR A 215 -0.61 8.80 2.52
C TYR A 215 -1.13 10.23 2.48
N TYR A 216 -1.97 10.53 1.50
CA TYR A 216 -2.56 11.85 1.34
C TYR A 216 -3.99 11.74 0.81
N GLY A 217 -4.71 12.86 0.85
CA GLY A 217 -6.08 12.93 0.36
C GLY A 217 -6.73 14.25 0.77
N THR A 218 -7.84 14.58 0.11
CA THR A 218 -8.50 15.87 0.30
C THR A 218 -9.28 15.97 1.61
N GLY A 219 -9.61 14.84 2.23
CA GLY A 219 -10.37 14.73 3.49
C GLY A 219 -9.61 14.08 4.65
N LEU A 220 -8.27 14.11 4.65
CA LEU A 220 -7.50 13.50 5.74
C LEU A 220 -7.79 14.17 7.09
N SER A 221 -8.42 13.41 7.98
CA SER A 221 -8.67 13.85 9.36
C SER A 221 -7.48 13.52 10.27
N ILE A 222 -7.41 14.19 11.43
CA ILE A 222 -6.43 13.83 12.46
C ILE A 222 -6.60 12.38 12.96
N ARG A 223 -7.82 11.84 12.88
CA ARG A 223 -8.09 10.43 13.20
C ARG A 223 -7.42 9.50 12.19
N THR A 224 -7.47 9.84 10.91
CA THR A 224 -6.80 9.09 9.84
C THR A 224 -5.29 9.05 10.06
N LEU A 225 -4.67 10.16 10.50
CA LEU A 225 -3.26 10.20 10.88
C LEU A 225 -2.97 9.33 12.09
N HIS A 226 -3.80 9.45 13.12
CA HIS A 226 -3.63 8.66 14.33
C HIS A 226 -3.68 7.17 14.02
N TRP A 227 -4.61 6.73 13.17
CA TRP A 227 -4.65 5.37 12.67
C TRP A 227 -3.41 5.03 11.86
N ALA A 228 -3.05 5.83 10.87
CA ALA A 228 -1.89 5.56 10.04
C ALA A 228 -0.59 5.44 10.84
N LEU A 229 -0.39 6.27 11.86
CA LEU A 229 0.77 6.23 12.76
C LEU A 229 0.72 5.03 13.74
N SER A 230 -0.45 4.75 14.34
CA SER A 230 -0.62 3.64 15.29
C SER A 230 -0.72 2.26 14.64
N SER A 231 -0.88 2.21 13.31
CA SER A 231 -0.74 1.00 12.50
C SER A 231 0.73 0.65 12.21
N GLY A 232 1.70 1.41 12.72
CA GLY A 232 3.11 1.00 12.76
C GLY A 232 3.43 0.37 14.10
N ASP A 233 4.38 -0.56 14.16
CA ASP A 233 4.78 -1.28 15.39
C ASP A 233 5.51 -0.40 16.43
N VAL A 234 5.25 0.91 16.43
CA VAL A 234 5.84 1.82 17.40
C VAL A 234 5.06 1.72 18.71
N ILE A 235 5.73 1.19 19.73
CA ILE A 235 5.36 1.33 21.14
C ILE A 235 5.12 2.82 21.39
N LYS A 236 3.87 3.21 21.64
CA LYS A 236 3.57 4.55 22.13
C LYS A 236 4.13 4.66 23.54
N GLU A 237 5.01 5.63 23.78
CA GLU A 237 5.23 6.13 25.14
C GLU A 237 3.89 6.58 25.72
N TYR A 238 3.58 6.09 26.92
CA TYR A 238 2.42 6.48 27.71
C TYR A 238 2.41 8.01 27.87
N GLY A 239 1.39 8.69 27.32
CA GLY A 239 1.26 10.14 27.55
C GLY A 239 0.25 10.91 26.70
N SER A 240 -0.19 10.42 25.54
CA SER A 240 -1.21 11.13 24.75
C SER A 240 -2.61 10.63 25.10
N SER A 241 -3.27 11.38 25.99
CA SER A 241 -4.67 11.22 26.37
C SER A 241 -5.59 11.08 25.15
N THR A 242 -6.52 10.14 25.32
CA THR A 242 -7.59 9.71 24.44
C THR A 242 -8.59 10.82 24.12
N PHE A 243 -8.98 10.95 22.85
CA PHE A 243 -10.28 11.53 22.50
C PHE A 243 -11.36 10.46 22.73
N PRO A 244 -12.40 10.71 23.53
CA PRO A 244 -13.51 9.79 23.67
C PRO A 244 -14.30 9.72 22.36
N CYS A 245 -14.61 8.51 21.91
CA CYS A 245 -15.66 8.29 20.92
C CYS A 245 -17.01 8.60 21.60
N LYS A 246 -17.80 9.48 20.99
CA LYS A 246 -19.26 9.41 21.05
C LYS A 246 -19.72 8.71 19.77
#